data_AF-A0A6A5ARI6-F1
#
_entry.id   AF-A0A6A5ARI6-F1
#
_cell.length_a   1.000
_cell.length_b   1.000
_cell.length_c   1.000
_cell.angle_alpha   90.00
_cell.angle_beta   90.00
_cell.angle_gamma   90.00
#
_symmetry.space_group_name_H-M   'P 1'
#
loop_
_entity.id
_entity.type
_entity.pdbx_description
1 polymer ?
#
loop_
_entity_poly.entity_id
_entity_poly.type
_entity_poly.pdbx_seq_one_letter_code
_entity_poly.pdbx_strand_id
1 'polypeptide(L)' 'DASEAADEMDRNPYYSVDPAPAMPKSKSTDELQAILLDTSRSMFDRYRAMFSLRNRNTEDAALVRCHVIYLAIVYS' A
#
# COMPACT_ATOMS: atom_id res chain seq x y z
N ASP A 1 -2.85 16.43 -18.65
CA ASP A 1 -2.36 15.08 -18.94
C ASP A 1 -2.39 14.28 -17.65
N ALA A 2 -3.39 13.42 -17.46
CA ALA A 2 -3.57 12.61 -16.25
C ALA A 2 -3.29 11.12 -16.52
N SER A 3 -2.79 10.82 -17.72
CA SER A 3 -2.66 9.46 -18.24
C SER A 3 -1.33 8.80 -17.88
N GLU A 4 -0.24 9.58 -17.74
CA GLU A 4 1.09 9.07 -17.34
C GLU A 4 1.16 8.63 -15.88
N ALA A 5 0.54 9.36 -14.94
CA ALA A 5 0.59 9.02 -13.52
C ALA A 5 -0.05 7.65 -13.18
N ALA A 6 -0.99 7.18 -14.01
CA ALA A 6 -1.67 5.91 -13.81
C ALA A 6 -0.83 4.70 -14.23
N ASP A 7 0.22 4.89 -15.04
CA ASP A 7 1.10 3.80 -15.49
C ASP A 7 2.24 3.53 -14.48
N GLU A 8 2.67 4.56 -13.77
CA GLU A 8 3.62 4.48 -12.66
C GLU A 8 3.03 3.86 -11.39
N MET A 9 1.70 3.70 -11.31
CA MET A 9 1.00 3.17 -10.15
C MET A 9 0.54 1.73 -10.35
N ASP A 10 0.50 0.95 -9.26
CA ASP A 10 -0.03 -0.41 -9.32
C ASP A 10 -1.54 -0.36 -9.58
N ARG A 11 -1.98 -0.88 -10.74
CA ARG A 11 -3.40 -0.93 -11.11
C ARG A 11 -4.12 -1.90 -10.19
N ASN A 12 -5.27 -1.46 -9.67
CA ASN A 12 -6.12 -2.30 -8.83
C ASN A 12 -6.74 -3.45 -9.66
N PRO A 13 -6.38 -4.72 -9.40
CA PRO A 13 -6.94 -5.85 -10.16
C PRO A 13 -8.39 -6.17 -9.77
N TYR A 14 -8.92 -5.56 -8.71
CA TYR A 14 -10.23 -5.88 -8.14
C TYR A 14 -11.36 -4.94 -8.57
N TYR A 15 -11.10 -4.00 -9.50
CA TYR A 15 -12.09 -3.02 -10.01
C TYR A 15 -12.85 -2.23 -8.94
N SER A 16 -12.35 -2.21 -7.70
CA SER A 16 -12.91 -1.40 -6.62
C SER A 16 -12.47 0.06 -6.77
N VAL A 17 -13.38 0.99 -6.47
CA VAL A 17 -13.03 2.40 -6.33
C VAL A 17 -12.28 2.56 -5.01
N ASP A 18 -10.95 2.73 -5.10
CA ASP A 18 -10.14 2.98 -3.91
C ASP A 18 -10.28 4.44 -3.48
N PRO A 19 -10.50 4.73 -2.19
CA PRO A 19 -10.61 6.10 -1.69
C PRO A 19 -9.27 6.85 -1.74
N ALA A 20 -8.15 6.15 -1.91
CA ALA A 20 -6.82 6.74 -2.04
C ALA A 20 -6.04 6.08 -3.21
N PRO A 21 -5.37 6.88 -4.06
CA PRO A 21 -4.55 6.33 -5.15
C PRO A 21 -3.39 5.51 -4.59
N ALA A 22 -3.02 4.41 -5.24
CA ALA A 22 -1.80 3.67 -4.92
C ALA A 22 -0.54 4.56 -5.01
N MET A 23 0.52 4.19 -4.30
CA MET A 23 1.84 4.80 -4.39
C MET A 23 2.56 4.36 -5.67
N PRO A 24 3.59 5.12 -6.09
CA PRO A 24 4.40 4.75 -7.25
C PRO A 24 5.05 3.38 -7.10
N LYS A 25 5.16 2.65 -8.21
CA LYS A 25 5.84 1.35 -8.33
C LYS A 25 7.32 1.38 -7.93
N SER A 26 7.94 2.56 -7.97
CA SER A 26 9.34 2.77 -7.56
C SER A 26 9.60 2.46 -6.08
N LYS A 27 8.57 2.51 -5.24
CA LYS A 27 8.66 2.17 -3.81
C LYS A 27 8.92 0.68 -3.62
N SER A 28 9.82 0.26 -2.75
CA SER A 28 9.96 -1.18 -2.41
C SER A 28 8.84 -1.65 -1.47
N THR A 29 8.65 -2.97 -1.36
CA THR A 29 7.69 -3.56 -0.40
C THR A 29 8.04 -3.15 1.03
N ASP A 30 9.33 -3.08 1.38
CA ASP A 30 9.81 -2.66 2.70
C ASP A 30 9.51 -1.19 2.99
N GLU A 31 9.67 -0.31 2.00
CA GLU A 31 9.31 1.10 2.15
C GLU A 31 7.80 1.29 2.40
N LEU A 32 6.97 0.51 1.69
CA LEU A 32 5.52 0.53 1.89
C LEU A 32 5.14 0.00 3.28
N GLN A 33 5.83 -1.04 3.76
CA GLN A 33 5.67 -1.56 5.11
C GLN A 33 6.01 -0.50 6.17
N ALA A 34 7.17 0.17 6.01
CA ALA A 34 7.61 1.22 6.92
C ALA A 34 6.59 2.36 6.97
N ILE A 35 6.07 2.80 5.82
CA ILE A 35 5.05 3.85 5.75
C ILE A 35 3.75 3.40 6.43
N LEU A 36 3.35 2.14 6.27
CA LEU A 36 2.12 1.61 6.87
C LEU A 36 2.20 1.49 8.40
N LEU A 37 3.36 1.15 8.94
CA LEU A 37 3.62 1.04 10.39
C LEU A 37 3.93 2.37 11.07
N ASP A 38 4.26 3.42 10.30
CA ASP A 38 4.58 4.73 10.82
C ASP A 38 3.33 5.47 11.32
N THR A 39 3.16 5.50 12.64
CA THR A 39 2.03 6.16 13.31
C THR A 39 2.11 7.69 13.21
N SER A 40 3.29 8.25 12.94
CA SER A 40 3.48 9.69 12.74
C SER A 40 2.98 10.19 11.38
N ARG A 41 2.82 9.29 10.41
CA ARG A 41 2.28 9.63 9.09
C ARG A 41 0.77 9.82 9.11
N SER A 42 0.28 10.49 8.08
CA SER A 42 -1.16 10.66 7.88
C SER A 42 -1.82 9.30 7.63
N MET A 43 -3.09 9.16 8.05
CA MET A 43 -3.90 7.98 7.70
C MET A 43 -3.96 7.78 6.19
N PHE A 44 -4.02 8.87 5.42
CA PHE A 44 -4.04 8.81 3.97
C PHE A 44 -2.81 8.11 3.40
N ASP A 45 -1.60 8.48 3.83
CA ASP A 45 -0.36 7.86 3.35
C ASP A 45 -0.26 6.38 3.73
N ARG A 46 -0.72 6.02 4.94
CA ARG A 46 -0.83 4.62 5.37
C ARG A 46 -1.76 3.83 4.46
N TYR A 47 -2.94 4.36 4.15
CA TYR A 47 -3.89 3.71 3.24
C TYR A 47 -3.33 3.58 1.82
N ARG A 48 -2.63 4.59 1.29
CA ARG A 48 -1.96 4.49 -0.01
C ARG A 48 -0.92 3.37 -0.03
N ALA A 49 -0.13 3.23 1.03
CA ALA A 49 0.85 2.16 1.14
C ALA A 49 0.20 0.77 1.18
N MET A 50 -0.89 0.63 1.94
CA MET A 50 -1.68 -0.60 2.00
C MET A 50 -2.30 -0.97 0.64
N PHE A 51 -2.87 -0.01 -0.09
CA PHE A 51 -3.42 -0.27 -1.43
C PHE A 51 -2.33 -0.63 -2.45
N SER A 52 -1.13 -0.07 -2.31
CA SER A 52 0.02 -0.45 -3.15
C SER A 52 0.45 -1.89 -2.89
N LEU A 53 0.59 -2.27 -1.61
CA LEU A 53 0.86 -3.66 -1.21
C LEU A 53 -0.26 -4.61 -1.68
N ARG A 54 -1.52 -4.15 -1.67
CA ARG A 54 -2.63 -4.92 -2.23
C ARG A 54 -2.50 -5.12 -3.73
N ASN A 55 -2.22 -4.05 -4.46
CA ASN A 55 -2.23 -4.06 -5.92
C ASN A 55 -1.03 -4.83 -6.51
N ARG A 56 0.08 -4.97 -5.77
CA ARG A 56 1.24 -5.79 -6.19
C ARG A 56 0.96 -7.29 -6.28
N ASN A 57 -0.02 -7.80 -5.53
CA ASN A 57 -0.49 -9.19 -5.58
C ASN A 57 0.62 -10.27 -5.60
N THR A 58 1.76 -10.02 -4.94
CA THR A 58 2.83 -11.00 -4.73
C THR A 58 2.67 -11.68 -3.37
N GLU A 59 3.21 -12.89 -3.22
CA GLU A 59 3.22 -13.61 -1.94
C GLU A 59 3.87 -12.77 -0.84
N ASP A 60 5.00 -12.13 -1.13
CA ASP A 60 5.70 -11.23 -0.20
C ASP A 60 4.81 -10.06 0.25
N ALA A 61 4.08 -9.43 -0.67
CA ALA A 61 3.20 -8.31 -0.33
C ALA A 61 1.97 -8.75 0.48
N ALA A 62 1.49 -9.98 0.29
CA ALA A 62 0.42 -10.58 1.11
C ALA A 62 0.93 -10.91 2.53
N LEU A 63 2.11 -11.50 2.65
CA LEU A 63 2.75 -11.82 3.92
C LEU A 63 3.05 -10.55 4.73
N VAL A 64 3.64 -9.53 4.09
CA VAL A 64 3.93 -8.24 4.71
C VAL A 64 2.65 -7.58 5.22
N ARG A 65 1.56 -7.62 4.44
CA ARG A 65 0.27 -7.07 4.85
C ARG A 65 -0.31 -7.79 6.07
N CYS A 66 -0.31 -9.13 6.07
CA CYS A 66 -0.77 -9.92 7.22
C CYS A 66 0.08 -9.64 8.46
N HIS A 67 1.40 -9.55 8.31
CA HIS A 67 2.33 -9.25 9.40
C HIS A 67 2.05 -7.87 10.00
N VAL A 68 1.83 -6.86 9.16
CA VAL A 68 1.53 -5.49 9.63
C VAL A 68 0.19 -5.41 10.35
N ILE A 69 -0.86 -6.05 9.82
CA ILE A 69 -2.17 -6.09 10.47
C ILE A 69 -2.07 -6.82 11.83
N TYR A 70 -1.32 -7.92 11.90
CA TYR A 70 -1.09 -8.65 13.15
C TYR A 70 -0.36 -7.79 14.18
N LEU A 71 0.74 -7.13 13.80
CA LEU A 71 1.47 -6.23 14.68
C LEU A 71 0.59 -5.07 15.17
N ALA A 72 -0.19 -4.47 14.29
CA ALA A 72 -1.10 -3.38 14.66
C ALA A 72 -2.16 -3.83 15.69
N ILE A 73 -2.70 -5.05 15.57
CA ILE A 73 -3.70 -5.57 16.52
C ILE A 73 -3.08 -5.97 17.86
N VAL A 74 -1.89 -6.57 17.85
CA VAL A 74 -1.26 -7.12 19.07
C VAL A 74 -0.53 -6.06 19.90
N TYR A 75 0.00 -5.01 19.25
CA TYR A 75 0.81 -3.98 19.89
C TYR A 75 0.12 -2.60 20.00
N SER A 76 -1.20 -2.51 19.75
CA SER A 76 -2.01 -1.32 20.03
C SER A 76 -2.70 -1.35 21.39
#